data_AF-A1ZYK1-F1
#
_entry.id   AF-A1ZYK1-F1
#
_cell.length_a   1.000
_cell.length_b   1.000
_cell.length_c   1.000
_cell.angle_alpha   90.00
_cell.angle_beta   90.00
_cell.angle_gamma   90.00
#
_symmetry.space_group_name_H-M   'P 1'
#
loop_
_entity.id
_entity.type
_entity.pdbx_description
1 polymer ?
#
loop_
_entity_poly.entity_id
_entity_poly.type
_entity_poly.pdbx_seq_one_letter_code
_entity_poly.pdbx_strand_id
1 'polypeptide(L)'
;MTKQKVQHMQHVGKALQLMNVKIQNVISDIEGKLGMKVIRAIAAGEHSSVELAKLHNKTLKATKEEFTLSLEGNFRKAHLFSLQQALSAYDFVLKQINECETEIEQILHKWDTGEIVAKEDWQSRVKKKQRGRMNIHLILLLISKILLGSI
;
A
#
# COMPACT_ATOMS: atom_id res chain seq x y z
N MET A 1 -1.21 -1.28 -9.93
CA MET A 1 -1.62 -0.76 -8.60
C MET A 1 -0.41 -0.43 -7.73
N THR A 2 0.59 -1.30 -7.60
CA THR A 2 1.80 -1.04 -6.77
C THR A 2 2.54 0.26 -7.10
N LYS A 3 2.72 0.60 -8.39
CA LYS A 3 3.33 1.89 -8.80
C LYS A 3 2.50 3.11 -8.36
N GLN A 4 1.17 3.02 -8.47
CA GLN A 4 0.26 4.10 -8.06
C GLN A 4 0.28 4.27 -6.53
N LYS A 5 0.29 3.16 -5.78
CA LYS A 5 0.47 3.17 -4.32
C LYS A 5 1.73 3.96 -3.93
N VAL A 6 2.88 3.61 -4.52
CA VAL A 6 4.15 4.29 -4.25
C VAL A 6 4.07 5.78 -4.58
N GLN A 7 3.49 6.14 -5.72
CA GLN A 7 3.31 7.54 -6.11
C GLN A 7 2.45 8.32 -5.11
N HIS A 8 1.34 7.76 -4.65
CA HIS A 8 0.50 8.42 -3.64
C HIS A 8 1.21 8.56 -2.30
N MET A 9 2.00 7.57 -1.89
CA MET A 9 2.82 7.67 -0.68
C MET A 9 3.92 8.75 -0.81
N GLN A 10 4.50 8.91 -2.00
CA GLN A 10 5.42 10.03 -2.27
C GLN A 10 4.72 11.38 -2.15
N HIS A 11 3.46 11.50 -2.60
CA HIS A 11 2.68 12.72 -2.41
C HIS A 11 2.35 12.99 -0.92
N VAL A 12 2.05 11.95 -0.14
CA VAL A 12 1.92 12.04 1.33
C VAL A 12 3.22 12.59 1.93
N GLY A 13 4.37 11.98 1.59
CA GLY A 13 5.67 12.44 2.05
C GLY A 13 5.97 13.89 1.65
N LYS A 14 5.62 14.29 0.42
CA LYS A 14 5.81 15.67 -0.05
C LYS A 14 4.95 16.67 0.74
N ALA A 15 3.71 16.32 1.05
CA ALA A 15 2.84 17.17 1.87
C ALA A 15 3.41 17.35 3.28
N LEU A 16 3.88 16.26 3.92
CA LEU A 16 4.55 16.33 5.23
C LEU A 16 5.81 17.21 5.18
N GLN A 17 6.64 17.07 4.14
CA GLN A 17 7.84 17.90 3.96
C GLN A 17 7.49 19.39 3.80
N LEU A 18 6.45 19.74 3.03
CA LEU A 18 6.02 21.14 2.88
C LEU A 18 5.49 21.73 4.21
N MET A 19 4.90 20.87 5.05
CA MET A 19 4.51 21.24 6.42
C MET A 19 5.68 21.20 7.41
N ASN A 20 6.92 20.90 7.00
CA ASN A 20 8.09 20.73 7.87
C ASN A 20 7.96 19.58 8.91
N VAL A 21 7.03 18.65 8.70
CA VAL A 21 6.88 17.44 9.53
C VAL A 21 7.93 16.42 9.10
N LYS A 22 8.90 16.12 9.97
CA LYS A 22 10.08 15.28 9.71
C LYS A 22 9.96 13.89 10.33
N ILE A 23 8.76 13.35 10.41
CA ILE A 23 8.45 12.04 11.00
C ILE A 23 9.27 10.88 10.39
N GLN A 24 9.69 10.98 9.13
CA GLN A 24 10.53 9.98 8.45
C GLN A 24 11.93 9.83 9.05
N ASN A 25 12.39 10.82 9.83
CA ASN A 25 13.70 10.74 10.49
C ASN A 25 13.67 9.89 11.76
N VAL A 26 12.49 9.69 12.35
CA VAL A 26 12.32 9.01 13.64
C VAL A 26 11.55 7.69 13.54
N ILE A 27 10.80 7.48 12.46
CA ILE A 27 10.12 6.21 12.16
C ILE A 27 10.81 5.53 10.97
N SER A 28 11.20 4.26 11.13
CA SER A 28 11.82 3.45 10.08
C SER A 28 10.85 3.01 8.97
N ASP A 29 9.58 2.82 9.30
CA ASP A 29 8.51 2.43 8.38
C ASP A 29 7.33 3.41 8.48
N ILE A 30 7.23 4.29 7.49
CA ILE A 30 6.18 5.32 7.44
C ILE A 30 4.81 4.74 7.06
N GLU A 31 4.79 3.65 6.28
CA GLU A 31 3.54 2.94 5.90
C GLU A 31 3.07 1.99 7.02
N GLY A 32 3.93 1.75 8.01
CA GLY A 32 3.62 0.95 9.18
C GLY A 32 2.52 1.55 10.07
N LYS A 33 2.03 0.74 10.99
CA LYS A 33 0.88 1.06 11.87
C LYS A 33 1.03 2.42 12.58
N LEU A 34 2.22 2.71 13.10
CA LEU A 34 2.46 3.96 13.82
C LEU A 34 2.52 5.17 12.88
N GLY A 35 3.31 5.09 11.80
CA GLY A 35 3.42 6.17 10.82
C GLY A 35 2.06 6.56 10.23
N MET A 36 1.28 5.56 9.82
CA MET A 36 -0.09 5.77 9.34
C MET A 36 -1.04 6.31 10.39
N LYS A 37 -0.92 5.89 11.66
CA LYS A 37 -1.74 6.44 12.75
C LYS A 37 -1.49 7.94 12.93
N VAL A 38 -0.22 8.36 12.92
CA VAL A 38 0.15 9.77 13.07
C VAL A 38 -0.29 10.58 11.85
N ILE A 39 0.00 10.10 10.65
CA ILE A 39 -0.36 10.78 9.40
C ILE A 39 -1.88 10.97 9.29
N ARG A 40 -2.67 9.95 9.67
CA ARG A 40 -4.13 10.04 9.70
C ARG A 40 -4.63 11.01 10.77
N ALA A 41 -3.99 11.07 11.94
CA ALA A 41 -4.33 12.05 12.97
C ALA A 41 -4.11 13.48 12.47
N ILE A 42 -2.98 13.74 11.79
CA ILE A 42 -2.70 15.03 11.15
C ILE A 42 -3.78 15.36 10.11
N ALA A 43 -4.10 14.42 9.23
CA ALA A 43 -5.13 14.62 8.21
C ALA A 43 -6.54 14.85 8.80
N ALA A 44 -6.80 14.34 10.01
CA ALA A 44 -8.04 14.54 10.76
C ALA A 44 -8.09 15.87 11.55
N GLY A 45 -7.00 16.64 11.55
CA GLY A 45 -6.94 17.97 12.16
C GLY A 45 -6.17 18.05 13.48
N GLU A 46 -5.50 16.98 13.91
CA GLU A 46 -4.60 17.05 15.05
C GLU A 46 -3.24 17.63 14.63
N HIS A 47 -2.93 18.83 15.14
CA HIS A 47 -1.76 19.60 14.76
C HIS A 47 -0.82 19.89 15.95
N SER A 48 -1.23 19.54 17.17
CA SER A 48 -0.38 19.65 18.34
C SER A 48 0.65 18.53 18.34
N SER A 49 1.93 18.88 18.19
CA SER A 49 3.04 17.92 18.28
C SER A 49 3.02 17.15 19.60
N VAL A 50 2.61 17.80 20.69
CA VAL A 50 2.48 17.19 22.03
C VAL A 50 1.36 16.15 22.06
N GLU A 51 0.22 16.42 21.44
CA GLU A 51 -0.88 15.46 21.36
C GLU A 51 -0.53 14.28 20.46
N LEU A 52 0.06 14.55 19.28
CA LEU A 52 0.55 13.49 18.39
C LEU A 52 1.64 12.65 19.05
N ALA A 53 2.50 13.23 19.89
CA ALA A 53 3.54 12.51 20.61
C ALA A 53 3.00 11.50 21.63
N LYS A 54 1.73 11.58 22.03
CA LYS A 54 1.08 10.53 22.83
C LYS A 54 0.95 9.21 22.07
N LEU A 55 1.09 9.23 20.74
CA LEU A 55 1.12 8.03 19.91
C LEU A 55 2.48 7.31 19.95
N HIS A 56 3.51 7.92 20.52
CA HIS A 56 4.82 7.28 20.74
C HIS A 56 4.66 5.95 21.47
N ASN A 57 5.51 4.98 21.13
CA ASN A 57 5.49 3.67 21.75
C ASN A 57 6.92 3.15 22.02
N LYS A 58 7.04 2.13 22.87
CA LYS A 58 8.33 1.54 23.27
C LYS A 58 9.10 0.86 22.12
N THR A 59 8.47 0.64 20.97
CA THR A 59 9.14 0.02 19.80
C THR A 59 9.93 1.03 18.98
N LEU A 60 9.67 2.34 19.16
CA LEU A 60 10.47 3.39 18.56
C LEU A 60 11.82 3.50 19.26
N LYS A 61 12.89 3.58 18.45
CA LYS A 61 14.24 3.87 18.93
C LYS A 61 14.41 5.33 19.34
N ALA A 62 13.72 6.23 18.64
CA ALA A 62 13.73 7.65 18.94
C ALA A 62 13.04 7.91 20.28
N THR A 63 13.57 8.88 21.04
CA THR A 63 12.95 9.29 22.29
C THR A 63 11.61 9.99 22.04
N LYS A 64 10.81 10.15 23.09
CA LYS A 64 9.53 10.86 22.96
C LYS A 64 9.76 12.33 22.58
N GLU A 65 10.84 12.92 23.05
CA GLU A 65 11.26 14.29 22.77
C GLU A 65 11.64 14.44 21.29
N GLU A 66 12.50 13.56 20.76
CA GLU A 66 12.87 13.54 19.34
C GLU A 66 11.65 13.33 18.45
N PHE A 67 10.74 12.44 18.87
CA PHE A 67 9.50 12.17 18.17
C PHE A 67 8.59 13.41 18.16
N THR A 68 8.41 14.09 19.29
CA THR A 68 7.63 15.33 19.39
C THR A 68 8.20 16.41 18.47
N LEU A 69 9.52 16.62 18.51
CA LEU A 69 10.20 17.62 17.70
C LEU A 69 10.04 17.34 16.20
N SER A 70 10.02 16.06 15.80
CA SER A 70 9.81 15.66 14.40
C SER A 70 8.40 15.96 13.87
N LEU A 71 7.43 16.18 14.76
CA LEU A 71 6.03 16.42 14.43
C LEU A 71 5.66 17.90 14.42
N GLU A 72 6.59 18.77 14.80
CA GLU A 72 6.44 20.21 14.63
C GLU A 72 6.33 20.56 13.16
N GLY A 73 5.42 21.47 12.83
CA GLY A 73 5.15 21.80 11.44
C GLY A 73 4.25 23.01 11.25
N ASN A 74 4.21 23.48 10.01
CA ASN A 74 3.26 24.48 9.55
C ASN A 74 2.07 23.78 8.88
N PHE A 75 0.91 23.76 9.55
CA PHE A 75 -0.29 23.07 9.07
C PHE A 75 -1.16 23.98 8.21
N ARG A 76 -0.59 24.50 7.11
CA ARG A 76 -1.33 25.36 6.18
C ARG A 76 -2.42 24.55 5.47
N LYS A 77 -3.62 25.14 5.34
CA LYS A 77 -4.80 24.51 4.71
C LYS A 77 -4.50 23.86 3.35
N ALA A 78 -3.70 24.51 2.51
CA ALA A 78 -3.33 23.98 1.20
C ALA A 78 -2.53 22.66 1.29
N HIS A 79 -1.59 22.56 2.23
CA HIS A 79 -0.78 21.34 2.40
C HIS A 79 -1.57 20.23 3.08
N LEU A 80 -2.44 20.57 4.03
CA LEU A 80 -3.38 19.62 4.64
C LEU A 80 -4.34 19.02 3.60
N PHE A 81 -4.89 19.85 2.71
CA PHE A 81 -5.74 19.37 1.63
C PHE A 81 -4.98 18.40 0.72
N SER A 82 -3.75 18.74 0.32
CA SER A 82 -2.89 17.84 -0.47
C SER A 82 -2.59 16.53 0.26
N LEU A 83 -2.35 16.57 1.58
CA LEU A 83 -2.17 15.37 2.41
C LEU A 83 -3.42 14.48 2.39
N GLN A 84 -4.60 15.07 2.61
CA GLN A 84 -5.88 14.37 2.61
C GLN A 84 -6.16 13.71 1.25
N GLN A 85 -5.97 14.43 0.14
CA GLN A 85 -6.16 13.88 -1.20
C GLN A 85 -5.18 12.74 -1.50
N ALA A 86 -3.91 12.88 -1.11
CA ALA A 86 -2.91 11.85 -1.30
C ALA A 86 -3.21 10.58 -0.47
N LEU A 87 -3.65 10.74 0.78
CA LEU A 87 -4.06 9.63 1.64
C LEU A 87 -5.30 8.92 1.10
N SER A 88 -6.32 9.67 0.67
CA SER A 88 -7.52 9.07 0.09
C SER A 88 -7.19 8.26 -1.16
N ALA A 89 -6.29 8.74 -2.01
CA ALA A 89 -5.86 8.01 -3.20
C ALA A 89 -5.02 6.77 -2.84
N TYR A 90 -4.13 6.88 -1.85
CA TYR A 90 -3.39 5.74 -1.32
C TYR A 90 -4.32 4.65 -0.78
N ASP A 91 -5.31 5.02 0.04
CA ASP A 91 -6.29 4.10 0.63
C ASP A 91 -7.13 3.40 -0.42
N PHE A 92 -7.55 4.15 -1.45
CA PHE A 92 -8.27 3.57 -2.58
C PHE A 92 -7.44 2.50 -3.29
N VAL A 93 -6.18 2.80 -3.63
CA VAL A 93 -5.30 1.82 -4.29
C VAL A 93 -5.02 0.63 -3.39
N LEU A 94 -4.81 0.85 -2.08
CA LEU A 94 -4.58 -0.23 -1.13
C LEU A 94 -5.79 -1.15 -1.02
N LYS A 95 -7.00 -0.60 -1.00
CA LYS A 95 -8.25 -1.37 -1.03
C LYS A 95 -8.31 -2.26 -2.28
N GLN A 96 -8.01 -1.72 -3.46
CA GLN A 96 -8.01 -2.50 -4.71
C GLN A 96 -6.96 -3.62 -4.70
N ILE A 97 -5.78 -3.38 -4.12
CA ILE A 97 -4.76 -4.43 -3.95
C ILE A 97 -5.29 -5.56 -3.06
N ASN A 98 -5.87 -5.22 -1.90
CA ASN A 98 -6.38 -6.22 -0.95
C ASN A 98 -7.55 -7.03 -1.53
N GLU A 99 -8.43 -6.40 -2.34
CA GLU A 99 -9.49 -7.10 -3.06
C GLU A 99 -8.91 -8.12 -4.05
N CYS A 100 -7.89 -7.73 -4.82
CA CYS A 100 -7.19 -8.67 -5.70
C CYS A 100 -6.51 -9.81 -4.93
N GLU A 101 -5.83 -9.51 -3.81
CA GLU A 101 -5.18 -10.51 -2.97
C GLU A 101 -6.20 -11.53 -2.42
N THR A 102 -7.36 -11.05 -1.96
CA THR A 102 -8.45 -11.89 -1.47
C THR A 102 -8.97 -12.84 -2.56
N GLU A 103 -9.21 -12.34 -3.77
CA GLU A 103 -9.66 -13.16 -4.89
C GLU A 103 -8.60 -14.21 -5.29
N ILE A 104 -7.32 -13.84 -5.28
CA ILE A 104 -6.21 -14.76 -5.56
C ILE A 104 -6.18 -15.86 -4.50
N GLU A 105 -6.26 -15.53 -3.22
CA GLU A 105 -6.28 -16.50 -2.13
C GLU A 105 -7.45 -17.48 -2.24
N GLN A 106 -8.64 -16.99 -2.58
CA GLN A 106 -9.81 -17.86 -2.79
C GLN A 106 -9.60 -18.83 -3.96
N ILE A 107 -9.03 -18.37 -5.08
CA ILE A 107 -8.73 -19.24 -6.23
C ILE A 107 -7.70 -20.28 -5.85
N LEU A 108 -6.62 -19.90 -5.14
CA LEU A 108 -5.59 -20.82 -4.67
C LEU A 108 -6.17 -21.87 -3.72
N HIS A 109 -7.03 -21.47 -2.78
CA HIS A 109 -7.70 -22.41 -1.89
C HIS A 109 -8.58 -23.41 -2.65
N LYS A 110 -9.33 -22.95 -3.66
CA LYS A 110 -10.14 -23.82 -4.52
C LYS A 110 -9.30 -24.76 -5.38
N TRP A 111 -8.07 -24.37 -5.73
CA TRP A 111 -7.12 -25.24 -6.42
C TRP A 111 -6.61 -26.33 -5.48
N ASP A 112 -6.20 -25.98 -4.26
CA ASP A 112 -5.67 -26.94 -3.28
C ASP A 112 -6.72 -27.95 -2.82
N THR A 113 -7.99 -27.54 -2.75
CA THR A 113 -9.13 -28.42 -2.41
C THR A 113 -9.64 -29.26 -3.58
N GLY A 114 -9.11 -29.05 -4.80
CA GLY A 114 -9.51 -29.77 -6.00
C GLY A 114 -10.87 -29.35 -6.58
N GLU A 115 -11.52 -28.31 -6.02
CA GLU A 115 -12.78 -27.75 -6.54
C GLU A 115 -12.61 -27.12 -7.93
N ILE A 116 -11.42 -26.61 -8.22
CA ILE A 116 -11.02 -26.21 -9.57
C ILE A 116 -10.00 -27.23 -10.09
N VAL A 117 -10.48 -28.14 -10.93
CA VAL A 117 -9.61 -28.98 -11.74
C VAL A 117 -9.08 -28.11 -12.88
N ALA A 118 -7.75 -27.91 -12.94
CA ALA A 118 -7.12 -27.30 -14.10
C ALA A 118 -7.58 -28.06 -15.34
N LYS A 119 -8.33 -27.41 -16.25
CA LYS A 119 -8.75 -28.03 -17.51
C LYS A 119 -7.50 -28.64 -18.16
N GLU A 120 -7.49 -29.96 -18.28
CA GLU A 120 -6.44 -30.77 -18.88
C GLU A 120 -6.28 -30.39 -20.36
N ASP A 121 -5.66 -29.24 -20.65
CA ASP A 121 -5.27 -28.90 -22.03
C ASP A 121 -4.31 -27.70 -22.17
N TRP A 122 -3.67 -27.27 -21.07
CA TRP A 122 -2.60 -26.26 -21.17
C TRP A 122 -1.22 -26.91 -21.38
N GLN A 123 -0.94 -28.04 -20.73
CA GLN A 123 0.35 -28.74 -20.88
C GLN A 123 0.59 -29.21 -22.33
N SER A 124 -0.47 -29.58 -23.06
CA SER A 124 -0.46 -29.98 -24.48
C SER A 124 -0.14 -28.80 -25.43
N ARG A 125 -0.48 -27.55 -25.07
CA ARG A 125 -0.18 -26.34 -25.88
C ARG A 125 1.19 -25.73 -25.58
N VAL A 126 1.70 -25.86 -24.36
CA VAL A 126 3.00 -25.31 -23.96
C VAL A 126 4.16 -26.12 -24.54
N LYS A 127 4.02 -27.45 -24.65
CA LYS A 127 5.01 -28.29 -25.33
C LYS A 127 5.29 -27.85 -26.78
N LYS A 128 4.34 -27.18 -27.44
CA LYS A 128 4.50 -26.66 -28.80
C LYS A 128 5.21 -25.30 -28.89
N LYS A 129 5.39 -24.59 -27.77
CA LYS A 129 5.99 -23.22 -27.74
C LYS A 129 7.13 -23.05 -26.72
N GLN A 130 7.54 -24.13 -26.04
CA GLN A 130 8.70 -24.18 -25.14
C GLN A 130 10.01 -24.36 -25.91
N ARG A 131 10.32 -23.40 -26.79
CA ARG A 131 11.67 -23.18 -27.29
C ARG A 131 12.03 -21.72 -27.08
N GLY A 132 12.10 -21.32 -25.81
CA GLY A 132 12.49 -19.97 -25.40
C GLY A 132 11.77 -19.48 -24.15
N ARG A 133 12.49 -19.47 -23.02
CA ARG A 133 12.23 -18.83 -21.71
C ARG A 133 10.83 -18.23 -21.47
N MET A 134 10.14 -18.76 -20.46
CA MET A 134 8.85 -18.29 -19.96
C MET A 134 8.96 -16.85 -19.41
N ASN A 135 8.14 -15.94 -19.95
CA ASN A 135 8.13 -14.51 -19.60
C ASN A 135 6.83 -14.15 -18.85
N ILE A 136 6.86 -13.13 -17.99
CA ILE A 136 5.75 -12.65 -17.11
C ILE A 136 4.43 -12.44 -17.87
N HIS A 137 4.50 -12.16 -19.17
CA HIS A 137 3.35 -12.05 -20.07
C HIS A 137 2.46 -13.31 -20.10
N LEU A 138 3.05 -14.50 -19.90
CA LEU A 138 2.30 -15.76 -19.85
C LEU A 138 1.43 -15.87 -18.58
N ILE A 139 1.90 -15.32 -17.46
CA ILE A 139 1.18 -15.36 -16.18
C ILE A 139 -0.04 -14.43 -16.23
N LEU A 140 0.11 -13.24 -16.84
CA LEU A 140 -1.01 -12.30 -17.03
C LEU A 140 -2.09 -12.83 -17.98
N LEU A 141 -1.69 -13.57 -19.03
CA LEU A 141 -2.63 -14.21 -19.94
C LEU A 141 -3.42 -15.35 -19.28
N LEU A 142 -2.84 -16.05 -18.30
CA LEU A 142 -3.53 -17.07 -17.51
C LEU A 142 -4.61 -16.44 -16.62
N ILE A 143 -4.29 -15.33 -15.95
CA ILE A 143 -5.23 -14.62 -15.06
C ILE A 143 -6.39 -14.00 -15.86
N SER A 144 -6.11 -13.38 -17.01
CA SER A 144 -7.15 -12.77 -17.87
C SER A 144 -8.17 -13.79 -18.40
N LYS A 145 -7.74 -15.03 -18.65
CA LYS A 145 -8.60 -16.08 -19.23
C LYS A 145 -9.46 -16.81 -18.19
N ILE A 146 -9.00 -16.85 -16.95
CA ILE A 146 -9.79 -17.33 -15.80
C ILE A 146 -10.91 -16.31 -15.49
N LEU A 147 -10.61 -15.01 -15.58
CA LEU A 147 -11.57 -13.94 -15.28
C LEU A 147 -12.61 -13.68 -16.38
N LEU A 148 -12.28 -13.87 -17.67
CA LEU A 148 -13.19 -13.60 -18.80
C LEU A 148 -14.04 -14.81 -19.24
N GLY A 149 -13.96 -15.95 -18.54
CA GLY A 149 -14.64 -17.20 -18.91
C GLY A 149 -16.13 -17.30 -18.54
N SER A 150 -16.82 -16.19 -18.25
CA SER A 150 -18.25 -16.15 -17.93
C SER A 150 -19.01 -15.17 -18.83
N ILE A 151 -19.05 -15.44 -20.15
CA ILE A 151 -20.14 -15.06 -21.07
C ILE A 151 -20.27 -16.19 -22.10
#